data_AF-A0A1Z4BK40-F1
#
_entry.id   AF-A0A1Z4BK40-F1
#
_cell.length_a   1.000
_cell.length_b   1.000
_cell.length_c   1.000
_cell.angle_alpha   90.00
_cell.angle_beta   90.00
_cell.angle_gamma   90.00
#
_symmetry.space_group_name_H-M   'P 1'
#
loop_
_entity.id
_entity.type
_entity.pdbx_description
1 polymer ?
#
loop_
_entity_poly.entity_id
_entity_poly.type
_entity_poly.pdbx_seq_one_letter_code
_entity_poly.pdbx_strand_id
1 'polypeptide(L)'
;MAQEQKYIIVDSLTQKFNFNKYTINAMPYGYHQGIDIYNVWISPDEFLLLSVFPETESGNKWEKTNLDTFQAKVLSTQQLLKEVNNPKNNYKLFYPYYMIKKEGNSFYRSKTYCSIEKFRVVNFPSIFHISGANIINLGQQFTSYNELKTAYLKLFPDRDFPLEATDMRYAIPRELESIYLSHIEEKKGNKIYFFWSFTDNAGVSRFAFIKNKGIVGGSYDDYFIPRDKYIGKQPLNILSKKEIM
;
A
#
# COMPACT_ATOMS: atom_id res chain seq x y z
N MET A 1 -24.51 -11.41 5.41
CA MET A 1 -24.18 -10.95 6.77
C MET A 1 -23.16 -9.82 6.65
N ALA A 2 -23.42 -8.64 7.19
CA ALA A 2 -22.46 -7.54 7.14
C ALA A 2 -21.24 -7.88 8.01
N GLN A 3 -20.03 -7.74 7.47
CA GLN A 3 -18.79 -8.02 8.20
C GLN A 3 -18.58 -6.96 9.29
N GLU A 4 -18.15 -7.37 10.48
CA GLU A 4 -18.00 -6.47 11.63
C GLU A 4 -16.90 -5.43 11.40
N GLN A 5 -17.24 -4.15 11.58
CA GLN A 5 -16.32 -3.02 11.49
C GLN A 5 -15.28 -3.05 12.61
N LYS A 6 -14.01 -2.85 12.25
CA LYS A 6 -12.89 -2.83 13.18
C LYS A 6 -12.18 -1.49 13.16
N TYR A 7 -11.64 -1.09 14.30
CA TYR A 7 -11.03 0.23 14.46
C TYR A 7 -9.58 0.10 14.93
N ILE A 8 -8.72 0.95 14.39
CA ILE A 8 -7.31 1.03 14.78
C ILE A 8 -7.04 2.45 15.26
N ILE A 9 -6.55 2.58 16.48
CA ILE A 9 -6.08 3.87 16.99
C ILE A 9 -4.64 4.07 16.50
N VAL A 10 -4.46 4.98 15.54
CA VAL A 10 -3.16 5.26 14.94
C VAL A 10 -2.17 5.74 15.99
N ASP A 11 -2.61 6.60 16.92
CA ASP A 11 -1.76 7.12 18.00
C ASP A 11 -1.21 6.01 18.91
N SER A 12 -1.99 4.95 19.16
CA SER A 12 -1.52 3.82 19.97
C SER A 12 -0.39 3.05 19.29
N LEU A 13 -0.36 3.02 17.95
CA LEU A 13 0.72 2.41 17.19
C LEU A 13 1.94 3.33 17.15
N THR A 14 1.74 4.60 16.85
CA THR A 14 2.82 5.57 16.65
C THR A 14 3.50 6.01 17.96
N GLN A 15 2.85 5.84 19.10
CA GLN A 15 3.48 5.97 20.42
C GLN A 15 4.39 4.78 20.77
N LYS A 16 4.10 3.60 20.21
CA LYS A 16 4.83 2.36 20.50
C LYS A 16 5.97 2.10 19.51
N PHE A 17 5.83 2.56 18.28
CA PHE A 17 6.74 2.27 17.18
C PHE A 17 7.20 3.53 16.47
N ASN A 18 8.42 3.50 15.95
CA ASN A 18 8.91 4.56 15.07
C ASN A 18 8.03 4.64 13.82
N PHE A 19 7.71 5.86 13.40
CA PHE A 19 6.87 6.05 12.23
C PHE A 19 7.25 7.29 11.42
N ASN A 20 6.88 7.26 10.14
CA ASN A 20 6.86 8.44 9.28
C ASN A 20 5.49 8.59 8.64
N LYS A 21 5.03 9.84 8.51
CA LYS A 21 3.76 10.18 7.88
C LYS A 21 4.00 11.02 6.63
N TYR A 22 3.28 10.70 5.56
CA TYR A 22 3.27 11.46 4.31
C TYR A 22 1.84 11.60 3.77
N THR A 23 1.61 12.54 2.86
CA THR A 23 0.33 12.70 2.16
C THR A 23 0.56 12.58 0.66
N ILE A 24 0.27 11.40 0.11
CA ILE A 24 0.44 11.12 -1.32
C ILE A 24 -0.53 11.96 -2.14
N ASN A 25 -0.02 12.56 -3.22
CA ASN A 25 -0.83 13.29 -4.18
C ASN A 25 -1.83 12.35 -4.88
N ALA A 26 -3.13 12.63 -4.70
CA ALA A 26 -4.23 11.88 -5.33
C ALA A 26 -4.98 12.70 -6.39
N MET A 27 -4.43 13.85 -6.82
CA MET A 27 -4.98 14.65 -7.91
C MET A 27 -5.26 13.87 -9.20
N PRO A 28 -4.42 12.91 -9.61
CA PRO A 28 -4.68 12.13 -10.82
C PRO A 28 -5.90 11.21 -10.71
N TYR A 29 -6.38 10.95 -9.48
CA TYR A 29 -7.64 10.27 -9.19
C TYR A 29 -8.81 11.25 -8.93
N GLY A 30 -8.59 12.56 -9.04
CA GLY A 30 -9.59 13.60 -8.80
C GLY A 30 -9.66 14.12 -7.36
N TYR A 31 -8.72 13.75 -6.48
CA TYR A 31 -8.78 14.10 -5.05
C TYR A 31 -7.68 15.07 -4.61
N HIS A 32 -8.07 16.29 -4.27
CA HIS A 32 -7.15 17.35 -3.83
C HIS A 32 -6.49 17.11 -2.46
N GLN A 33 -7.17 16.41 -1.55
CA GLN A 33 -6.63 16.21 -0.19
C GLN A 33 -5.54 15.15 -0.10
N GLY A 34 -5.33 14.35 -1.14
CA GLY A 34 -4.35 13.26 -1.14
C GLY A 34 -4.71 12.10 -0.22
N ILE A 35 -3.83 11.11 -0.14
CA ILE A 35 -3.96 9.90 0.70
C ILE A 35 -2.96 10.02 1.85
N ASP A 36 -3.44 9.97 3.09
CA ASP A 36 -2.51 9.97 4.23
C ASP A 36 -1.93 8.57 4.40
N ILE A 37 -0.60 8.46 4.45
CA ILE A 37 0.09 7.21 4.73
C ILE A 37 0.92 7.30 6.01
N TYR A 38 0.92 6.22 6.79
CA TYR A 38 1.77 6.05 7.96
C TYR A 38 2.62 4.80 7.78
N ASN A 39 3.94 4.99 7.76
CA ASN A 39 4.92 3.91 7.75
C ASN A 39 5.31 3.60 9.20
N VAL A 40 4.68 2.60 9.81
CA VAL A 40 4.89 2.22 11.22
C VAL A 40 5.85 1.03 11.29
N TRP A 41 7.08 1.27 11.75
CA TRP A 41 8.15 0.27 11.81
C TRP A 41 8.00 -0.63 13.03
N ILE A 42 7.52 -1.85 12.80
CA ILE A 42 7.25 -2.85 13.83
C ILE A 42 8.47 -3.72 14.16
N SER A 43 9.45 -3.75 13.25
CA SER A 43 10.81 -4.26 13.46
C SER A 43 11.78 -3.40 12.61
N PRO A 44 13.11 -3.63 12.70
CA PRO A 44 14.08 -2.93 11.84
C PRO A 44 13.90 -3.17 10.34
N ASP A 45 13.31 -4.30 9.95
CA ASP A 45 13.11 -4.73 8.57
C ASP A 45 11.63 -4.84 8.17
N GLU A 46 10.68 -4.65 9.08
CA GLU A 46 9.24 -4.76 8.81
C GLU A 46 8.48 -3.51 9.22
N PHE A 47 7.53 -3.09 8.38
CA PHE A 47 6.64 -1.98 8.68
C PHE A 47 5.22 -2.24 8.21
N LEU A 48 4.27 -1.58 8.88
CA LEU A 48 2.89 -1.44 8.40
C LEU A 48 2.77 -0.14 7.60
N LEU A 49 2.20 -0.21 6.42
CA LEU A 49 1.68 0.93 5.67
C LEU A 49 0.20 1.06 5.98
N LEU A 50 -0.16 2.12 6.70
CA LEU A 50 -1.55 2.48 6.98
C LEU A 50 -1.98 3.56 5.99
N SER A 51 -2.99 3.31 5.15
CA SER A 51 -3.43 4.27 4.12
C SER A 51 -4.86 4.73 4.38
N VAL A 52 -5.06 6.05 4.48
CA VAL A 52 -6.37 6.68 4.68
C VAL A 52 -6.78 7.42 3.41
N PHE A 53 -7.83 6.91 2.76
CA PHE A 53 -8.31 7.41 1.48
C PHE A 53 -9.33 8.54 1.64
N PRO A 54 -9.34 9.53 0.73
CA PRO A 54 -10.40 10.52 0.67
C PRO A 54 -11.75 9.86 0.34
N GLU A 55 -12.82 10.40 0.92
CA GLU A 55 -14.19 10.07 0.54
C GLU A 55 -14.53 10.63 -0.85
N THR A 56 -15.35 9.90 -1.62
CA THR A 56 -15.75 10.24 -3.00
C THR A 56 -16.40 11.60 -3.12
N GLU A 57 -17.32 11.95 -2.21
CA GLU A 57 -18.14 13.16 -2.35
C GLU A 57 -17.39 14.43 -1.94
N SER A 58 -16.84 14.43 -0.72
CA SER A 58 -16.27 15.65 -0.14
C SER A 58 -14.75 15.74 -0.28
N GLY A 59 -14.08 14.66 -0.68
CA GLY A 59 -12.63 14.52 -0.65
C GLY A 59 -12.05 14.48 0.78
N ASN A 60 -12.88 14.63 1.82
CA ASN A 60 -12.44 14.60 3.21
C ASN A 60 -12.07 13.18 3.63
N LYS A 61 -10.96 13.06 4.36
CA LYS A 61 -10.50 11.78 4.93
C LYS A 61 -11.07 11.51 6.32
N TRP A 62 -11.33 12.56 7.09
CA TRP A 62 -11.53 12.50 8.53
C TRP A 62 -12.84 13.17 8.93
N GLU A 63 -13.51 12.59 9.93
CA GLU A 63 -14.67 13.20 10.59
C GLU A 63 -14.50 13.13 12.10
N LYS A 64 -14.98 14.16 12.81
CA LYS A 64 -14.90 14.21 14.27
C LYS A 64 -15.77 13.11 14.88
N THR A 65 -15.30 12.47 15.94
CA THR A 65 -16.03 11.37 16.59
C THR A 65 -15.79 11.31 18.10
N ASN A 66 -16.53 10.42 18.78
CA ASN A 66 -16.28 10.02 20.17
C ASN A 66 -15.72 8.59 20.20
N LEU A 67 -14.63 8.38 20.94
CA LEU A 67 -13.96 7.08 21.08
C LEU A 67 -14.84 6.04 21.77
N ASP A 68 -15.69 6.47 22.71
CA ASP A 68 -16.58 5.59 23.48
C ASP A 68 -17.53 4.80 22.55
N THR A 69 -17.88 5.38 21.40
CA THR A 69 -18.75 4.77 20.39
C THR A 69 -18.18 3.47 19.80
N PHE A 70 -16.85 3.30 19.80
CA PHE A 70 -16.18 2.20 19.10
C PHE A 70 -15.29 1.35 19.98
N GLN A 71 -15.21 1.63 21.27
CA GLN A 71 -14.21 1.05 22.18
C GLN A 71 -14.17 -0.49 22.16
N ALA A 72 -15.34 -1.14 22.09
CA ALA A 72 -15.45 -2.61 22.01
C ALA A 72 -14.93 -3.22 20.70
N LYS A 73 -14.80 -2.41 19.64
CA LYS A 73 -14.38 -2.81 18.29
C LYS A 73 -12.96 -2.33 17.94
N VAL A 74 -12.29 -1.65 18.88
CA VAL A 74 -10.90 -1.23 18.72
C VAL A 74 -10.00 -2.45 18.86
N LEU A 75 -9.16 -2.68 17.84
CA LEU A 75 -8.11 -3.67 17.90
C LEU A 75 -6.94 -3.15 18.73
N SER A 76 -6.51 -3.96 19.70
CA SER A 76 -5.17 -3.81 20.28
C SER A 76 -4.10 -4.02 19.19
N THR A 77 -2.90 -3.48 19.42
CA THR A 77 -1.74 -3.71 18.55
C THR A 77 -1.50 -5.19 18.30
N GLN A 78 -1.61 -6.04 19.33
CA GLN A 78 -1.38 -7.48 19.19
C GLN A 78 -2.43 -8.16 18.31
N GLN A 79 -3.71 -7.76 18.43
CA GLN A 79 -4.77 -8.26 17.56
C GLN A 79 -4.54 -7.84 16.11
N LEU A 80 -4.21 -6.56 15.87
CA LEU A 80 -3.89 -6.06 14.52
C LEU A 80 -2.74 -6.86 13.89
N LEU A 81 -1.63 -7.04 14.60
CA LEU A 81 -0.49 -7.79 14.10
C LEU A 81 -0.83 -9.25 13.82
N LYS A 82 -1.67 -9.88 14.65
CA LYS A 82 -2.16 -11.25 14.40
C LYS A 82 -3.00 -11.32 13.12
N GLU A 83 -3.84 -10.32 12.87
CA GLU A 83 -4.69 -10.26 11.67
C GLU A 83 -3.87 -10.02 10.41
N VAL A 84 -2.93 -9.07 10.43
CA VAL A 84 -2.03 -8.81 9.30
C VAL A 84 -1.13 -10.01 8.99
N ASN A 85 -0.62 -10.70 10.02
CA ASN A 85 0.27 -11.85 9.82
C ASN A 85 -0.48 -13.13 9.42
N ASN A 86 -1.82 -13.10 9.37
CA ASN A 86 -2.59 -14.25 8.92
C ASN A 86 -2.33 -14.48 7.42
N PRO A 87 -1.76 -15.63 7.01
CA PRO A 87 -1.45 -15.89 5.60
C PRO A 87 -2.67 -15.82 4.67
N LYS A 88 -3.88 -16.01 5.20
CA LYS A 88 -5.14 -15.86 4.45
C LYS A 88 -5.40 -14.44 3.97
N ASN A 89 -4.81 -13.45 4.64
CA ASN A 89 -4.96 -12.04 4.31
C ASN A 89 -3.85 -11.56 3.35
N ASN A 90 -2.91 -12.42 2.97
CA ASN A 90 -1.73 -12.09 2.15
C ASN A 90 -1.02 -10.79 2.60
N TYR A 91 -0.95 -10.57 3.92
CA TYR A 91 -0.34 -9.40 4.56
C TYR A 91 -1.02 -8.05 4.28
N LYS A 92 -2.26 -8.05 3.76
CA LYS A 92 -3.03 -6.84 3.46
C LYS A 92 -4.45 -6.92 4.00
N LEU A 93 -4.94 -5.83 4.57
CA LEU A 93 -6.28 -5.70 5.12
C LEU A 93 -6.96 -4.47 4.51
N PHE A 94 -8.12 -4.64 3.86
CA PHE A 94 -8.80 -3.56 3.13
C PHE A 94 -10.21 -3.24 3.64
N TYR A 95 -10.92 -4.23 4.20
CA TYR A 95 -12.30 -4.08 4.63
C TYR A 95 -12.58 -4.93 5.87
N PRO A 96 -13.43 -4.48 6.81
CA PRO A 96 -13.88 -3.10 7.07
C PRO A 96 -13.06 -2.45 8.21
N TYR A 97 -11.84 -1.98 7.92
CA TYR A 97 -10.97 -1.34 8.91
C TYR A 97 -11.07 0.18 8.82
N TYR A 98 -11.36 0.83 9.95
CA TYR A 98 -11.31 2.28 10.08
C TYR A 98 -10.15 2.69 10.97
N MET A 99 -9.64 3.90 10.75
CA MET A 99 -8.60 4.47 11.59
C MET A 99 -9.16 5.58 12.46
N ILE A 100 -8.66 5.66 13.69
CA ILE A 100 -8.96 6.72 14.63
C ILE A 100 -7.65 7.43 14.95
N LYS A 101 -7.65 8.76 14.90
CA LYS A 101 -6.55 9.60 15.36
C LYS A 101 -7.03 10.62 16.39
N LYS A 102 -6.13 11.10 17.22
CA LYS A 102 -6.34 12.20 18.16
C LYS A 102 -5.61 13.45 17.67
N GLU A 103 -6.33 14.57 17.62
CA GLU A 103 -5.74 15.88 17.36
C GLU A 103 -6.22 16.84 18.46
N GLY A 104 -5.28 17.30 19.28
CA GLY A 104 -5.59 18.05 20.51
C GLY A 104 -6.49 17.24 21.45
N ASN A 105 -7.65 17.79 21.79
CA ASN A 105 -8.65 17.15 22.65
C ASN A 105 -9.77 16.42 21.88
N SER A 106 -9.67 16.32 20.55
CA SER A 106 -10.70 15.70 19.72
C SER A 106 -10.21 14.42 19.05
N PHE A 107 -11.12 13.47 18.88
CA PHE A 107 -10.88 12.26 18.09
C PHE A 107 -11.51 12.39 16.71
N TYR A 108 -10.86 11.76 15.73
CA TYR A 108 -11.30 11.74 14.34
C TYR A 108 -11.26 10.31 13.81
N ARG A 109 -12.32 9.91 13.12
CA ARG A 109 -12.44 8.63 12.41
C ARG A 109 -12.20 8.84 10.93
N SER A 110 -11.61 7.86 10.25
CA SER A 110 -11.61 7.85 8.79
C SER A 110 -13.04 7.72 8.26
N LYS A 111 -13.36 8.47 7.20
CA LYS A 111 -14.69 8.41 6.56
C LYS A 111 -14.87 7.14 5.73
N THR A 112 -13.79 6.67 5.13
CA THR A 112 -13.72 5.45 4.31
C THR A 112 -12.96 4.35 5.04
N TYR A 113 -13.08 3.13 4.53
CA TYR A 113 -12.22 2.03 4.95
C TYR A 113 -10.77 2.32 4.55
N CYS A 114 -9.85 1.95 5.41
CA CYS A 114 -8.42 2.15 5.23
C CYS A 114 -7.75 0.85 4.78
N SER A 115 -6.59 0.98 4.12
CA SER A 115 -5.72 -0.17 3.89
C SER A 115 -4.67 -0.29 5.00
N ILE A 116 -4.34 -1.52 5.36
CA ILE A 116 -3.20 -1.86 6.20
C ILE A 116 -2.40 -2.93 5.46
N GLU A 117 -1.17 -2.62 5.10
CA GLU A 117 -0.29 -3.54 4.36
C GLU A 117 1.01 -3.74 5.17
N LYS A 118 1.44 -4.98 5.38
CA LYS A 118 2.71 -5.26 6.06
C LYS A 118 3.80 -5.57 5.06
N PHE A 119 4.84 -4.76 5.02
CA PHE A 119 6.01 -5.00 4.19
C PHE A 119 7.20 -5.51 5.00
N ARG A 120 8.02 -6.33 4.36
CA ARG A 120 9.35 -6.71 4.82
C ARG A 120 10.41 -6.24 3.83
N VAL A 121 11.45 -5.60 4.32
CA VAL A 121 12.55 -5.05 3.53
C VAL A 121 13.76 -5.97 3.62
N VAL A 122 14.25 -6.42 2.48
CA VAL A 122 15.42 -7.29 2.38
C VAL A 122 16.42 -6.73 1.36
N ASN A 123 17.64 -7.25 1.37
CA ASN A 123 18.67 -6.90 0.41
C ASN A 123 19.38 -8.16 -0.09
N PHE A 124 18.60 -9.06 -0.69
CA PHE A 124 19.11 -10.31 -1.23
C PHE A 124 19.59 -10.11 -2.67
N PRO A 125 20.68 -10.78 -3.08
CA PRO A 125 21.17 -10.74 -4.44
C PRO A 125 20.12 -11.19 -5.47
N SER A 126 20.19 -10.65 -6.70
CA SER A 126 19.24 -10.91 -7.78
C SER A 126 19.15 -12.37 -8.25
N ILE A 127 20.12 -13.21 -7.89
CA ILE A 127 20.07 -14.65 -8.16
C ILE A 127 18.90 -15.34 -7.43
N PHE A 128 18.41 -14.75 -6.34
CA PHE A 128 17.24 -15.23 -5.62
C PHE A 128 16.00 -14.48 -6.11
N HIS A 129 15.12 -15.17 -6.82
CA HIS A 129 13.77 -14.68 -7.02
C HIS A 129 13.01 -14.76 -5.70
N ILE A 130 12.41 -13.66 -5.27
CA ILE A 130 11.65 -13.58 -4.03
C ILE A 130 10.18 -13.37 -4.38
N SER A 131 9.40 -14.44 -4.28
CA SER A 131 7.95 -14.39 -4.40
C SER A 131 7.33 -13.81 -3.12
N GLY A 132 6.30 -12.99 -3.28
CA GLY A 132 5.51 -12.42 -2.20
C GLY A 132 5.05 -11.00 -2.49
N ALA A 133 3.76 -10.74 -2.31
CA ALA A 133 3.14 -9.43 -2.51
C ALA A 133 3.51 -8.37 -1.44
N ASN A 134 4.50 -8.66 -0.60
CA ASN A 134 4.85 -7.85 0.55
C ASN A 134 6.35 -7.76 0.87
N ILE A 135 7.22 -8.29 0.00
CA ILE A 135 8.67 -8.25 0.22
C ILE A 135 9.31 -7.22 -0.71
N ILE A 136 9.91 -6.19 -0.12
CA ILE A 136 10.68 -5.15 -0.80
C ILE A 136 12.14 -5.58 -0.83
N ASN A 137 12.59 -6.17 -1.94
CA ASN A 137 14.01 -6.52 -2.10
C ASN A 137 14.79 -5.36 -2.75
N LEU A 138 15.73 -4.76 -2.01
CA LEU A 138 16.59 -3.68 -2.48
C LEU A 138 17.74 -4.16 -3.38
N GLY A 139 18.07 -5.46 -3.33
CA GLY A 139 19.20 -6.07 -4.04
C GLY A 139 18.82 -6.82 -5.31
N GLN A 140 17.53 -6.81 -5.69
CA GLN A 140 17.06 -7.43 -6.92
C GLN A 140 17.49 -6.62 -8.16
N GLN A 141 17.54 -7.28 -9.30
CA GLN A 141 17.77 -6.60 -10.58
C GLN A 141 16.57 -5.74 -10.97
N PHE A 142 16.80 -4.75 -11.83
CA PHE A 142 15.70 -3.98 -12.38
C PHE A 142 14.86 -4.87 -13.30
N THR A 143 13.54 -4.78 -13.17
CA THR A 143 12.59 -5.47 -14.02
C THR A 143 11.48 -4.51 -14.34
N SER A 144 11.29 -4.23 -15.63
CA SER A 144 10.20 -3.42 -16.12
C SER A 144 8.94 -4.25 -16.31
N TYR A 145 7.82 -3.55 -16.30
CA TYR A 145 6.51 -4.13 -16.62
C TYR A 145 6.49 -4.86 -17.97
N ASN A 146 7.08 -4.26 -19.01
CA ASN A 146 7.07 -4.82 -20.36
C ASN A 146 7.94 -6.08 -20.48
N GLU A 147 9.06 -6.14 -19.75
CA GLU A 147 9.89 -7.35 -19.70
C GLU A 147 9.13 -8.51 -19.06
N LEU A 148 8.49 -8.29 -17.90
CA LEU A 148 7.68 -9.34 -17.27
C LEU A 148 6.51 -9.76 -18.15
N LYS A 149 5.78 -8.80 -18.73
CA LYS A 149 4.67 -9.07 -19.65
C LYS A 149 5.11 -9.94 -20.82
N THR A 150 6.24 -9.62 -21.44
CA THR A 150 6.80 -10.39 -22.56
C THR A 150 7.16 -11.81 -22.12
N ALA A 151 7.77 -11.98 -20.94
CA ALA A 151 8.10 -13.30 -20.41
C ALA A 151 6.84 -14.12 -20.07
N TYR A 152 5.84 -13.49 -19.45
CA TYR A 152 4.57 -14.12 -19.08
C TYR A 152 3.82 -14.63 -20.32
N LEU A 153 3.66 -13.78 -21.35
CA LEU A 153 2.95 -14.15 -22.57
C LEU A 153 3.67 -15.24 -23.38
N LYS A 154 5.00 -15.39 -23.22
CA LYS A 154 5.72 -16.54 -23.80
C LYS A 154 5.41 -17.85 -23.08
N LEU A 155 5.20 -17.81 -21.76
CA LEU A 155 4.85 -18.98 -20.95
C LEU A 155 3.36 -19.34 -21.09
N PHE A 156 2.51 -18.34 -21.29
CA PHE A 156 1.06 -18.49 -21.38
C PHE A 156 0.52 -17.77 -22.63
N PRO A 157 0.78 -18.30 -23.84
CA PRO A 157 0.45 -17.62 -25.10
C PRO A 157 -1.05 -17.41 -25.33
N ASP A 158 -1.90 -18.27 -24.74
CA ASP A 158 -3.35 -18.21 -24.87
C ASP A 158 -4.04 -17.43 -23.73
N ARG A 159 -3.26 -16.66 -22.94
CA ARG A 159 -3.77 -15.87 -21.81
C ARG A 159 -3.46 -14.40 -21.99
N ASP A 160 -4.38 -13.57 -21.53
CA ASP A 160 -4.09 -12.15 -21.33
C ASP A 160 -3.08 -11.96 -20.20
N PHE A 161 -2.35 -10.85 -20.25
CA PHE A 161 -1.50 -10.47 -19.13
C PHE A 161 -2.37 -10.09 -17.92
N PRO A 162 -2.18 -10.69 -16.72
CA PRO A 162 -3.14 -10.59 -15.62
C PRO A 162 -3.50 -9.16 -15.20
N LEU A 163 -2.53 -8.23 -15.20
CA LEU A 163 -2.77 -6.83 -14.82
C LEU A 163 -3.55 -6.02 -15.88
N GLU A 164 -3.74 -6.57 -17.08
CA GLU A 164 -4.54 -5.98 -18.16
C GLU A 164 -5.80 -6.81 -18.46
N ALA A 165 -5.94 -7.96 -17.81
CA ALA A 165 -7.06 -8.86 -18.06
C ALA A 165 -8.35 -8.29 -17.44
N THR A 166 -9.42 -8.27 -18.23
CA THR A 166 -10.78 -8.01 -17.74
C THR A 166 -11.41 -9.25 -17.13
N ASP A 167 -10.88 -10.43 -17.45
CA ASP A 167 -11.34 -11.72 -16.99
C ASP A 167 -10.57 -12.19 -15.74
N MET A 168 -11.29 -12.33 -14.62
CA MET A 168 -10.73 -12.78 -13.34
C MET A 168 -10.30 -14.25 -13.34
N ARG A 169 -10.54 -15.02 -14.41
CA ARG A 169 -9.99 -16.38 -14.59
C ARG A 169 -8.47 -16.41 -14.68
N TYR A 170 -7.83 -15.28 -14.96
CA TYR A 170 -6.37 -15.15 -15.10
C TYR A 170 -5.70 -14.55 -13.86
N ALA A 171 -6.09 -15.03 -12.67
CA ALA A 171 -5.41 -14.70 -11.42
C ALA A 171 -3.89 -14.95 -11.53
N ILE A 172 -3.10 -14.05 -10.97
CA ILE A 172 -1.65 -14.17 -10.88
C ILE A 172 -1.32 -15.40 -10.02
N PRO A 173 -0.58 -16.39 -10.55
CA PRO A 173 -0.10 -17.50 -9.75
C PRO A 173 0.69 -17.00 -8.54
N ARG A 174 0.45 -17.57 -7.36
CA ARG A 174 1.04 -17.10 -6.11
C ARG A 174 2.57 -17.11 -6.14
N GLU A 175 3.14 -18.06 -6.86
CA GLU A 175 4.58 -18.23 -7.07
C GLU A 175 5.19 -17.11 -7.92
N LEU A 176 4.37 -16.43 -8.72
CA LEU A 176 4.78 -15.30 -9.56
C LEU A 176 4.49 -13.95 -8.89
N GLU A 177 3.70 -13.91 -7.80
CA GLU A 177 3.43 -12.65 -7.11
C GLU A 177 4.73 -12.04 -6.62
N SER A 178 4.99 -10.77 -6.95
CA SER A 178 6.25 -10.11 -6.61
C SER A 178 6.14 -8.59 -6.61
N ILE A 179 7.05 -7.97 -5.86
CA ILE A 179 7.32 -6.54 -5.93
C ILE A 179 8.65 -6.35 -6.66
N TYR A 180 8.58 -5.81 -7.87
CA TYR A 180 9.74 -5.62 -8.74
C TYR A 180 10.34 -4.24 -8.56
N LEU A 181 11.67 -4.19 -8.43
CA LEU A 181 12.42 -2.94 -8.49
C LEU A 181 12.49 -2.49 -9.95
N SER A 182 12.04 -1.28 -10.24
CA SER A 182 12.06 -0.73 -11.60
C SER A 182 13.32 0.09 -11.86
N HIS A 183 13.72 0.94 -10.91
CA HIS A 183 14.91 1.77 -10.99
C HIS A 183 15.24 2.38 -9.62
N ILE A 184 16.38 3.06 -9.54
CA ILE A 184 16.86 3.80 -8.37
C ILE A 184 17.24 5.21 -8.82
N GLU A 185 16.87 6.21 -8.03
CA GLU A 185 17.33 7.60 -8.19
C GLU A 185 18.07 8.09 -6.95
N GLU A 186 18.99 9.03 -7.13
CA GLU A 186 19.58 9.80 -6.05
C GLU A 186 19.10 11.25 -6.13
N LYS A 187 18.46 11.72 -5.06
CA LYS A 187 17.92 13.09 -5.01
C LYS A 187 18.08 13.68 -3.62
N LYS A 188 18.79 14.82 -3.55
CA LYS A 188 19.06 15.55 -2.31
C LYS A 188 19.62 14.65 -1.19
N GLY A 189 20.59 13.80 -1.52
CA GLY A 189 21.22 12.87 -0.58
C GLY A 189 20.36 11.68 -0.16
N ASN A 190 19.17 11.49 -0.74
CA ASN A 190 18.36 10.29 -0.54
C ASN A 190 18.53 9.35 -1.74
N LYS A 191 18.77 8.08 -1.45
CA LYS A 191 18.63 6.97 -2.41
C LYS A 191 17.18 6.49 -2.41
N ILE A 192 16.50 6.66 -3.54
CA ILE A 192 15.07 6.39 -3.72
C ILE A 192 14.93 5.16 -4.61
N TYR A 193 14.21 4.16 -4.13
CA TYR A 193 13.94 2.92 -4.85
C TYR A 193 12.52 2.94 -5.38
N PHE A 194 12.32 2.68 -6.66
CA PHE A 194 11.00 2.69 -7.29
C PHE A 194 10.54 1.27 -7.59
N PHE A 195 9.40 0.89 -7.04
CA PHE A 195 8.84 -0.44 -7.15
C PHE A 195 7.50 -0.45 -7.87
N TRP A 196 7.15 -1.60 -8.42
CA TRP A 196 5.81 -1.93 -8.89
C TRP A 196 5.44 -3.37 -8.50
N SER A 197 4.17 -3.60 -8.24
CA SER A 197 3.65 -4.87 -7.74
C SER A 197 2.99 -5.65 -8.87
N PHE A 198 3.31 -6.94 -8.98
CA PHE A 198 2.60 -7.93 -9.78
C PHE A 198 1.86 -8.85 -8.80
N THR A 199 0.61 -8.51 -8.48
CA THR A 199 -0.25 -9.23 -7.52
C THR A 199 -1.71 -8.94 -7.84
N ASP A 200 -2.60 -9.86 -7.49
CA ASP A 200 -4.05 -9.67 -7.65
C ASP A 200 -4.67 -8.82 -6.54
N ASN A 201 -3.90 -8.54 -5.49
CA ASN A 201 -4.37 -7.85 -4.32
C ASN A 201 -4.27 -6.33 -4.48
N ALA A 202 -5.41 -5.69 -4.29
CA ALA A 202 -5.52 -4.24 -4.12
C ALA A 202 -4.51 -3.74 -3.07
N GLY A 203 -4.17 -2.45 -3.12
CA GLY A 203 -3.18 -1.82 -2.24
C GLY A 203 -2.33 -0.82 -3.00
N VAL A 204 -1.15 -0.51 -2.47
CA VAL A 204 -0.18 0.31 -3.20
C VAL A 204 0.39 -0.48 -4.39
N SER A 205 0.11 -0.02 -5.61
CA SER A 205 0.45 -0.71 -6.86
C SER A 205 1.87 -0.41 -7.32
N ARG A 206 2.30 0.85 -7.18
CA ARG A 206 3.65 1.32 -7.49
C ARG A 206 4.06 2.33 -6.44
N PHE A 207 5.33 2.34 -6.05
CA PHE A 207 5.75 3.20 -4.96
C PHE A 207 7.23 3.57 -4.99
N ALA A 208 7.52 4.72 -4.40
CA ALA A 208 8.86 5.16 -4.07
C ALA A 208 9.15 4.84 -2.60
N PHE A 209 10.26 4.18 -2.35
CA PHE A 209 10.71 3.76 -1.03
C PHE A 209 12.08 4.38 -0.70
N ILE A 210 12.24 4.88 0.52
CA ILE A 210 13.52 5.33 1.06
C ILE A 210 13.78 4.54 2.36
N LYS A 211 14.99 3.96 2.47
CA LYS A 211 15.40 3.19 3.65
C LYS A 211 15.20 4.02 4.93
N ASN A 212 14.64 3.39 5.98
CA ASN A 212 14.28 3.98 7.27
C ASN A 212 13.14 5.03 7.23
N LYS A 213 12.78 5.55 6.06
CA LYS A 213 11.61 6.45 5.90
C LYS A 213 10.34 5.66 5.56
N GLY A 214 10.48 4.60 4.78
CA GLY A 214 9.38 3.77 4.29
C GLY A 214 8.96 4.18 2.89
N ILE A 215 7.71 3.93 2.56
CA ILE A 215 7.07 4.39 1.33
C ILE A 215 6.81 5.89 1.47
N VAL A 216 7.34 6.67 0.53
CA VAL A 216 7.21 8.13 0.51
C VAL A 216 6.28 8.62 -0.58
N GLY A 217 6.03 7.82 -1.62
CA GLY A 217 5.06 8.10 -2.67
C GLY A 217 4.50 6.81 -3.25
N GLY A 218 3.32 6.85 -3.85
CA GLY A 218 2.76 5.67 -4.49
C GLY A 218 1.45 5.90 -5.23
N SER A 219 1.03 4.88 -5.96
CA SER A 219 -0.24 4.81 -6.69
C SER A 219 -1.14 3.74 -6.07
N TYR A 220 -2.44 4.01 -6.06
CA TYR A 220 -3.49 3.11 -5.57
C TYR A 220 -4.50 2.85 -6.68
N ASP A 221 -3.98 2.45 -7.84
CA ASP A 221 -4.78 2.41 -9.06
C ASP A 221 -5.97 1.46 -8.90
N ASP A 222 -5.78 0.29 -8.28
CA ASP A 222 -6.86 -0.69 -8.07
C ASP A 222 -7.96 -0.20 -7.11
N TYR A 223 -7.67 0.83 -6.29
CA TYR A 223 -8.67 1.44 -5.41
C TYR A 223 -9.52 2.48 -6.15
N PHE A 224 -8.92 3.27 -7.04
CA PHE A 224 -9.59 4.41 -7.69
C PHE A 224 -10.02 4.15 -9.14
N ILE A 225 -9.41 3.18 -9.81
CA ILE A 225 -9.61 2.88 -11.22
C ILE A 225 -10.25 1.49 -11.32
N PRO A 226 -11.49 1.38 -11.80
CA PRO A 226 -12.08 0.09 -12.14
C PRO A 226 -11.18 -0.71 -13.08
N ARG A 227 -11.03 -2.03 -12.88
CA ARG A 227 -10.12 -2.88 -13.67
C ARG A 227 -10.37 -2.78 -15.18
N ASP A 228 -11.63 -2.69 -15.60
CA ASP A 228 -12.04 -2.51 -17.00
C ASP A 228 -11.62 -1.16 -17.60
N LYS A 229 -11.22 -0.20 -16.75
CA LYS A 229 -10.69 1.12 -17.13
C LYS A 229 -9.18 1.24 -16.89
N TYR A 230 -8.50 0.15 -16.56
CA TYR A 230 -7.05 0.14 -16.39
C TYR A 230 -6.35 0.13 -17.76
N ILE A 231 -5.90 1.30 -18.22
CA ILE A 231 -5.30 1.44 -19.58
C ILE A 231 -3.78 1.11 -19.58
N GLY A 232 -3.20 0.60 -18.48
CA GLY A 232 -1.75 0.28 -18.40
C GLY A 232 -0.80 1.47 -18.63
N LYS A 233 -1.33 2.68 -18.81
CA LYS A 233 -0.63 3.91 -19.22
C LYS A 233 -0.64 5.01 -18.16
N GLN A 234 -1.20 4.76 -16.98
CA GLN A 234 -1.21 5.75 -15.90
C GLN A 234 0.25 6.01 -15.48
N PRO A 235 0.79 7.25 -15.62
CA PRO A 235 2.11 7.57 -15.14
C PRO A 235 2.19 7.33 -13.64
N LEU A 236 3.38 6.95 -13.15
CA LEU A 236 3.68 7.03 -11.72
C LEU A 236 3.34 8.45 -11.26
N ASN A 237 2.35 8.57 -10.39
CA ASN A 237 2.00 9.85 -9.77
C ASN A 237 3.10 10.17 -8.76
N ILE A 238 4.21 10.70 -9.27
CA ILE A 238 5.33 11.12 -8.44
C ILE A 238 4.85 12.27 -7.55
N LEU A 239 5.15 12.13 -6.26
CA LEU A 239 5.17 13.11 -5.17
C LEU A 239 4.77 14.56 -5.52
N SER A 240 3.96 15.16 -4.65
CA SER A 240 3.85 16.61 -4.59
C SER A 240 5.25 17.21 -4.38
N LYS A 241 5.61 18.28 -5.12
CA LYS A 241 6.93 18.95 -5.04
C LYS A 241 7.35 19.35 -3.62
N LYS A 242 6.41 19.42 -2.67
CA LYS A 242 6.62 19.89 -1.31
C LYS A 242 7.15 18.81 -0.35
N GLU A 243 6.98 17.53 -0.66
CA GLU A 243 7.39 16.41 0.21
C GLU A 243 8.75 15.82 -0.16
N ILE A 244 9.30 16.23 -1.31
CA ILE A 244 10.72 16.04 -1.67
C ILE A 244 11.57 17.21 -1.11
N MET A 245 10.99 18.12 -0.31
CA MET A 245 11.74 19.26 0.23
C MET A 245 12.77 18.84 1.26
#